data_AF-A0A221NS57-F1
#
_entry.id   AF-A0A221NS57-F1
#
_cell.length_a   1.000
_cell.length_b   1.000
_cell.length_c   1.000
_cell.angle_alpha   90.00
_cell.angle_beta   90.00
_cell.angle_gamma   90.00
#
_symmetry.space_group_name_H-M   'P 1'
#
loop_
_entity.id
_entity.type
_entity.pdbx_description
1 polymer ?
#
loop_
_entity_poly.entity_id
_entity_poly.type
_entity_poly.pdbx_seq_one_letter_code
_entity_poly.pdbx_strand_id
1 'polypeptide(L)'
;MPGPGKRRRRQEDARQQLAARTAPDAGQWEVVVATPDQAEMRTRLRRLREAGVDGSTIRIDTLCGRLGVPSTYRLSRFMTDPARGYEHEHSDH
;
A
#
# COMPACT_ATOMS: atom_id res chain seq x y z
N MET A 1 -1.15 15.19 32.46
CA MET A 1 -0.05 14.78 31.55
C MET A 1 -0.44 13.46 30.88
N PRO A 2 -0.80 13.41 29.58
CA PRO A 2 -1.17 12.16 28.93
C PRO A 2 0.08 11.32 28.66
N GLY A 3 0.16 10.16 29.32
CA GLY A 3 1.33 9.28 29.28
C GLY A 3 1.62 8.66 27.90
N PRO A 4 2.88 8.25 27.65
CA PRO A 4 3.36 7.75 26.37
C PRO A 4 2.57 6.54 25.81
N GLY A 5 1.86 5.80 26.66
CA GLY A 5 1.05 4.63 26.26
C GLY A 5 -0.16 4.97 25.37
N LYS A 6 -0.83 6.12 25.57
CA LYS A 6 -2.02 6.47 24.76
C LYS A 6 -1.64 6.87 23.32
N ARG A 7 -0.45 7.45 23.11
CA ARG A 7 0.06 7.81 21.78
C ARG A 7 0.41 6.57 20.95
N ARG A 8 1.01 5.55 21.57
CA ARG A 8 1.40 4.30 20.90
C ARG A 8 0.17 3.54 20.40
N ARG A 9 -0.84 3.37 21.27
CA ARG A 9 -2.08 2.64 20.95
C ARG A 9 -2.86 3.24 19.77
N ARG A 10 -2.93 4.57 19.69
CA ARG A 10 -3.61 5.26 18.57
C ARG A 10 -2.87 5.09 17.25
N GLN A 11 -1.55 5.01 17.27
CA GLN A 11 -0.74 4.72 16.09
C GLN A 11 -0.91 3.27 15.63
N GLU A 12 -0.96 2.33 16.56
CA GLU A 12 -1.19 0.91 16.26
C GLU A 12 -2.60 0.69 15.70
N ASP A 13 -3.61 1.35 16.24
CA ASP A 13 -4.98 1.30 15.72
C ASP A 13 -5.08 1.87 14.30
N ALA A 14 -4.46 3.03 14.04
CA ALA A 14 -4.39 3.60 12.69
C ALA A 14 -3.65 2.69 11.70
N ARG A 15 -2.58 2.00 12.14
CA ARG A 15 -1.87 1.01 11.32
C ARG A 15 -2.72 -0.23 11.06
N GLN A 16 -3.48 -0.71 12.04
CA GLN A 16 -4.38 -1.85 11.89
C GLN A 16 -5.54 -1.52 10.95
N GLN A 17 -6.17 -0.35 11.11
CA GLN A 17 -7.22 0.11 10.20
C GLN A 17 -6.71 0.26 8.76
N LEU A 18 -5.48 0.78 8.60
CA LEU A 18 -4.83 0.87 7.29
C LEU A 18 -4.59 -0.52 6.68
N ALA A 19 -4.06 -1.45 7.48
CA ALA A 19 -3.79 -2.82 7.05
C ALA A 19 -5.08 -3.58 6.70
N ALA A 20 -6.19 -3.32 7.40
CA ALA A 20 -7.50 -3.88 7.09
C ALA A 20 -8.03 -3.39 5.74
N ARG A 21 -7.81 -2.10 5.40
CA ARG A 21 -8.22 -1.53 4.10
C ARG A 21 -7.43 -2.07 2.92
N THR A 22 -6.16 -2.39 3.14
CA THR A 22 -5.29 -2.99 2.11
C THR A 22 -5.07 -4.48 2.36
N ALA A 23 -5.99 -5.13 3.06
CA ALA A 23 -5.92 -6.55 3.31
C ALA A 23 -5.89 -7.29 1.97
N PRO A 24 -5.15 -8.40 1.85
CA PRO A 24 -5.14 -9.20 0.62
C PRO A 24 -6.53 -9.74 0.25
N ASP A 25 -7.46 -9.74 1.21
CA ASP A 25 -8.87 -10.09 0.99
C ASP A 25 -9.68 -8.94 0.33
N ALA A 26 -9.26 -7.69 0.49
CA ALA A 26 -9.95 -6.51 -0.05
C ALA A 26 -9.50 -6.13 -1.48
N GLY A 27 -8.47 -6.80 -2.01
CA GLY A 27 -7.87 -6.47 -3.29
C GLY A 27 -6.44 -6.98 -3.46
N GLN A 28 -5.83 -6.60 -4.56
CA GLN A 28 -4.49 -7.06 -4.95
C GLN A 28 -3.51 -5.90 -5.12
N TRP A 29 -2.23 -6.18 -4.85
CA TRP A 29 -1.14 -5.24 -5.05
C TRP A 29 -0.55 -5.41 -6.46
N GLU A 30 -0.90 -4.51 -7.38
CA GLU A 30 -0.35 -4.49 -8.73
C GLU A 30 0.96 -3.70 -8.78
N VAL A 31 1.97 -4.23 -9.47
CA VAL A 31 3.27 -3.56 -9.63
C VAL A 31 3.20 -2.55 -10.77
N VAL A 32 3.29 -1.25 -10.45
CA VAL A 32 3.21 -0.16 -11.43
C VAL A 32 4.57 0.14 -12.04
N VAL A 33 5.64 0.06 -11.25
CA VAL A 33 7.02 0.25 -11.73
C VAL A 33 8.00 -0.53 -10.87
N ALA A 34 8.99 -1.14 -11.51
CA ALA A 34 10.17 -1.69 -10.85
C ALA A 34 11.40 -1.01 -11.48
N THR A 35 12.14 -0.25 -10.66
CA THR A 35 13.29 0.51 -11.13
C THR A 35 14.41 0.43 -10.09
N PRO A 36 15.68 0.21 -10.49
CA PRO A 36 16.82 0.35 -9.59
C PRO A 36 17.15 1.82 -9.29
N ASP A 37 16.58 2.77 -10.04
CA ASP A 37 16.85 4.19 -9.88
C ASP A 37 15.98 4.82 -8.77
N GLN A 38 16.63 5.23 -7.68
CA GLN A 38 15.95 5.83 -6.53
C GLN A 38 15.35 7.22 -6.86
N ALA A 39 15.97 7.99 -7.75
CA ALA A 39 15.53 9.33 -8.08
C ALA A 39 14.26 9.30 -8.94
N GLU A 40 14.18 8.37 -9.89
CA GLU A 40 13.02 8.07 -10.69
C GLU A 40 11.87 7.57 -9.80
N MET A 41 12.15 6.66 -8.86
CA MET A 41 11.18 6.18 -7.88
C MET A 41 10.59 7.33 -7.05
N ARG A 42 11.44 8.23 -6.51
CA ARG A 42 10.98 9.42 -5.77
C ARG A 42 10.16 10.37 -6.63
N THR A 43 10.56 10.56 -7.89
CA THR A 43 9.82 11.38 -8.85
C THR A 43 8.43 10.80 -9.12
N ARG A 44 8.33 9.48 -9.32
CA ARG A 44 7.06 8.76 -9.53
C ARG A 44 6.16 8.87 -8.31
N LEU A 45 6.70 8.66 -7.10
CA LEU A 45 5.97 8.83 -5.84
C LEU A 45 5.42 10.25 -5.67
N ARG A 46 6.24 11.26 -5.98
CA ARG A 46 5.81 12.65 -5.93
C ARG A 46 4.63 12.89 -6.88
N ARG A 47 4.73 12.43 -8.14
CA ARG A 47 3.65 12.56 -9.12
C ARG A 47 2.35 11.87 -8.68
N LEU A 48 2.44 10.69 -8.05
CA LEU A 48 1.26 10.01 -7.52
C LEU A 48 0.60 10.80 -6.39
N ARG A 49 1.41 11.41 -5.51
CA ARG A 49 0.91 12.27 -4.45
C ARG A 49 0.26 13.55 -4.99
N GLU A 50 0.85 14.14 -6.04
CA GLU A 50 0.29 15.30 -6.75
C GLU A 50 -1.02 14.95 -7.48
N ALA A 51 -1.14 13.72 -7.99
CA ALA A 51 -2.37 13.20 -8.58
C ALA A 51 -3.45 12.83 -7.53
N GLY A 52 -3.19 13.05 -6.23
CA GLY A 52 -4.15 12.75 -5.17
C GLY A 52 -4.31 11.26 -4.88
N VAL A 53 -3.36 10.41 -5.30
CA VAL A 53 -3.41 8.98 -4.96
C VAL A 53 -3.15 8.82 -3.46
N ASP A 54 -4.05 8.09 -2.79
CA ASP A 54 -3.92 7.75 -1.38
C ASP A 54 -2.60 7.02 -1.12
N GLY A 55 -1.72 7.61 -0.30
CA GLY A 55 -0.45 6.98 0.10
C GLY A 55 -0.65 5.63 0.81
N SER A 56 -1.82 5.44 1.39
CA SER A 56 -2.31 4.18 1.97
C SER A 56 -2.44 3.04 0.95
N THR A 57 -2.70 3.37 -0.31
CA THR A 57 -2.83 2.42 -1.43
C THR A 57 -1.53 2.26 -2.21
N ILE A 58 -0.42 2.84 -1.73
CA ILE A 58 0.89 2.75 -2.37
C ILE A 58 1.85 2.02 -1.44
N ARG A 59 2.54 1.03 -1.99
CA ARG A 59 3.59 0.27 -1.30
C ARG A 59 4.89 0.36 -2.08
N ILE A 60 5.98 0.65 -1.38
CA ILE A 60 7.33 0.63 -1.94
C ILE A 60 8.04 -0.54 -1.30
N ASP A 61 8.49 -1.46 -2.13
CA ASP A 61 9.31 -2.59 -1.72
C ASP A 61 10.75 -2.37 -2.20
N THR A 62 11.72 -2.55 -1.31
CA THR A 62 13.13 -2.47 -1.66
C THR A 62 13.66 -3.88 -1.77
N LEU A 63 13.77 -4.37 -3.00
CA LEU A 63 14.34 -5.68 -3.30
C LEU A 63 15.86 -5.53 -3.24
N CYS A 64 16.40 -5.69 -2.03
CA CYS A 64 17.85 -5.76 -1.83
C CYS A 64 18.37 -7.02 -2.50
N GLY A 65 19.04 -6.85 -3.63
CA GLY A 65 19.83 -7.91 -4.24
C GLY A 65 20.96 -8.34 -3.31
N ARG A 66 21.42 -9.58 -3.49
CA ARG A 66 22.67 -10.05 -2.87
C ARG A 66 23.85 -9.21 -3.39
N LEU A 67 24.95 -9.12 -2.62
CA LEU A 67 26.15 -8.33 -2.94
C LEU A 67 26.48 -8.35 -4.45
N GLY A 68 26.47 -7.17 -5.09
CA GLY A 68 26.76 -7.00 -6.52
C GLY A 68 25.53 -6.78 -7.41
N VAL A 69 24.30 -6.98 -6.90
CA VAL A 69 23.06 -6.67 -7.63
C VAL A 69 22.50 -5.33 -7.11
N PRO A 70 22.19 -4.36 -7.99
CA PRO A 70 21.60 -3.09 -7.58
C PRO A 70 20.26 -3.30 -6.90
N SER A 71 20.01 -2.58 -5.80
CA SER A 71 18.73 -2.58 -5.11
C SER A 71 17.63 -2.17 -6.10
N THR A 72 16.64 -3.03 -6.30
CA THR A 72 15.51 -2.69 -7.16
C THR A 72 14.36 -2.19 -6.29
N TYR A 73 13.91 -0.97 -6.56
CA TYR A 73 12.74 -0.42 -5.92
C TYR A 73 11.49 -0.82 -6.71
N ARG A 74 10.54 -1.46 -6.05
CA ARG A 74 9.26 -1.86 -6.62
C ARG A 74 8.14 -1.02 -6.05
N LEU A 75 7.46 -0.27 -6.90
CA LEU A 75 6.25 0.46 -6.56
C LEU A 75 5.04 -0.40 -6.88
N SER A 76 4.25 -0.72 -5.87
CA SER A 76 2.99 -1.45 -6.02
C SER A 76 1.84 -0.57 -5.60
N ARG A 77 0.74 -0.58 -6.37
CA ARG A 77 -0.51 0.10 -6.04
C ARG A 77 -1.55 -0.94 -5.66
N PHE A 78 -2.27 -0.68 -4.57
CA PHE A 78 -3.41 -1.49 -4.17
C PHE A 78 -4.57 -1.17 -5.09
N MET A 79 -5.04 -2.18 -5.80
CA MET A 79 -6.31 -2.16 -6.51
C MET A 79 -7.31 -2.92 -5.67
N THR A 80 -8.39 -2.25 -5.27
CA THR A 80 -9.55 -2.95 -4.71
C THR A 80 -10.13 -3.82 -5.82
N ASP A 81 -10.33 -5.08 -5.52
CA ASP A 81 -10.92 -6.00 -6.46
C ASP A 81 -12.44 -5.75 -6.47
N PRO A 82 -13.03 -5.30 -7.59
CA PRO A 82 -14.47 -5.08 -7.65
C PRO A 82 -15.25 -6.40 -7.58
N ALA A 83 -14.59 -7.56 -7.67
CA ALA A 83 -15.26 -8.85 -7.75
C ALA A 83 -15.97 -9.29 -6.48
N ARG A 84 -15.61 -8.71 -5.33
CA ARG A 84 -16.13 -9.10 -4.03
C ARG A 84 -17.36 -8.31 -3.59
N GLY A 85 -17.84 -7.38 -4.43
CA GLY A 85 -19.06 -6.61 -4.20
C GLY A 85 -20.32 -7.19 -4.83
N TYR A 86 -20.24 -8.27 -5.63
CA TYR A 86 -21.37 -8.74 -6.44
C TYR A 86 -21.78 -10.22 -6.24
N GLU A 87 -21.48 -10.83 -5.09
CA GLU A 87 -22.05 -12.14 -4.72
C GLU A 87 -22.68 -12.13 -3.31
N HIS A 88 -23.34 -11.02 -2.94
CA HIS A 88 -24.27 -11.03 -1.80
C HIS A 88 -25.50 -10.16 -2.06
N GLU A 89 -26.03 -10.18 -3.29
CA GLU A 89 -27.43 -9.83 -3.48
C GLU A 89 -28.24 -11.13 -3.44
N HIS A 90 -28.65 -11.45 -2.22
CA HIS A 90 -29.81 -12.24 -1.85
C HIS A 90 -30.80 -12.40 -3.02
N SER A 91 -30.85 -13.57 -3.65
CA SER A 91 -32.06 -14.04 -4.34
C SER A 91 -32.67 -15.14 -3.51
N ASP A 92 -33.34 -14.70 -2.44
CA ASP A 92 -34.52 -15.38 -1.91
C ASP A 92 -35.72 -14.83 -2.69
N HIS A 93 -36.16 -15.58 -3.70
CA HIS A 93 -37.58 -15.68 -4.06
C HIS A 93 -37.84 -16.92 -4.92
#